data_AF-A0AAU2FVH6-F1
#
_entry.id   AF-A0AAU2FVH6-F1
#
_cell.length_a   1.000
_cell.length_b   1.000
_cell.length_c   1.000
_cell.angle_alpha   90.00
_cell.angle_beta   90.00
_cell.angle_gamma   90.00
#
_symmetry.space_group_name_H-M   'P 1'
#
loop_
_entity.id
_entity.type
_entity.pdbx_description
1 polymer ?
#
loop_
_entity_poly.entity_id
_entity_poly.type
_entity_poly.pdbx_seq_one_letter_code
_entity_poly.pdbx_strand_id
1 'polypeptide(L)'
;MFEIRVICTPAEADEITKSLAATFRTGQVRQHPTRDRQRVRLYVTAEQPVSHWPAPETAYAKAPSIISEIGWTARGVRDCLHGIQVREFWLRKAALLDRIALTDDDPVHGDAATLAVEAARRLMEIDHAAGLGPSGFADGPYTPDHPDSIREPRGYVRQEYAIWNRHQ
;
A
#
# COMPACT_ATOMS: atom_id res chain seq x y z
N MET A 1 19.70 7.73 1.67
CA MET A 1 20.00 8.52 0.46
C MET A 1 20.83 7.68 -0.49
N PHE A 2 20.48 7.66 -1.77
CA PHE A 2 21.18 6.89 -2.82
C PHE A 2 21.16 7.66 -4.15
N GLU A 3 21.97 7.21 -5.13
CA GLU A 3 21.98 7.77 -6.48
C GLU A 3 21.36 6.78 -7.47
N ILE A 4 20.48 7.29 -8.34
CA ILE A 4 19.92 6.58 -9.49
C ILE A 4 20.58 7.14 -10.76
N ARG A 5 21.08 6.25 -11.61
CA ARG A 5 21.67 6.60 -12.92
C ARG A 5 20.91 5.91 -14.02
N VAL A 6 20.33 6.69 -14.94
CA VAL A 6 19.56 6.16 -16.07
C VAL A 6 20.19 6.63 -17.37
N ILE A 7 20.29 5.74 -18.36
CA ILE A 7 20.68 6.08 -19.72
C ILE A 7 19.46 5.87 -20.59
N CYS A 8 18.93 6.95 -21.17
CA CYS A 8 17.72 6.92 -21.99
C CYS A 8 17.86 7.82 -23.21
N THR A 9 16.88 7.80 -24.10
CA THR A 9 16.81 8.80 -25.16
C THR A 9 16.41 10.16 -24.59
N PRO A 10 16.75 11.28 -25.26
CA PRO A 10 16.31 12.61 -24.83
C PRO A 10 14.79 12.74 -24.73
N ALA A 11 14.04 12.04 -25.58
CA ALA A 11 12.58 12.09 -25.61
C ALA A 11 11.93 11.47 -24.36
N GLU A 12 12.56 10.45 -23.77
CA GLU A 12 12.05 9.74 -22.59
C GLU A 12 12.46 10.39 -21.26
N ALA A 13 13.40 11.34 -21.30
CA ALA A 13 14.07 11.86 -20.10
C ALA A 13 13.09 12.52 -19.11
N ASP A 14 12.10 13.26 -19.62
CA ASP A 14 11.11 13.96 -18.80
C ASP A 14 10.13 12.98 -18.13
N GLU A 15 9.67 11.98 -18.87
CA GLU A 15 8.76 10.96 -18.34
C GLU A 15 9.43 10.11 -17.26
N ILE A 16 10.67 9.68 -17.50
CA ILE A 16 11.47 8.94 -16.52
C ILE A 16 11.69 9.79 -15.28
N THR A 17 12.05 11.07 -15.43
CA THR A 17 12.24 11.99 -14.32
C THR A 17 10.97 12.14 -13.49
N LYS A 18 9.81 12.28 -14.14
CA LYS A 18 8.50 12.38 -13.49
C LYS A 18 8.16 11.12 -12.69
N SER A 19 8.36 9.94 -13.28
CA SER A 19 8.11 8.66 -12.59
C SER A 19 9.02 8.45 -11.38
N LEU A 20 10.30 8.83 -11.48
CA LEU A 20 11.23 8.77 -10.35
C LEU A 20 10.82 9.73 -9.23
N ALA A 21 10.39 10.94 -9.56
CA ALA A 21 9.91 11.93 -8.59
C ALA A 21 8.57 11.54 -7.93
N ALA A 22 7.73 10.74 -8.61
CA ALA A 22 6.50 10.20 -8.03
C ALA A 22 6.78 9.09 -7.00
N THR A 23 7.91 8.39 -7.13
CA THR A 23 8.26 7.24 -6.28
C THR A 23 9.16 7.62 -5.12
N PHE A 24 10.14 8.49 -5.38
CA PHE A 24 11.17 8.87 -4.43
C PHE A 24 11.14 10.36 -4.14
N ARG A 25 11.63 10.76 -2.96
CA ARG A 25 12.00 12.15 -2.75
C ARG A 25 13.29 12.41 -3.52
N THR A 26 13.17 13.04 -4.69
CA THR A 26 14.31 13.30 -5.57
C THR A 26 14.86 14.71 -5.35
N GLY A 27 16.18 14.83 -5.47
CA GLY A 27 16.85 16.12 -5.66
C GLY A 27 16.80 16.55 -7.12
N GLN A 28 17.48 17.66 -7.43
CA GLN A 28 17.58 18.16 -8.80
C GLN A 28 18.23 17.12 -9.73
N VAL A 29 17.56 16.81 -10.85
CA VAL A 29 18.06 15.88 -11.86
C VAL A 29 19.14 16.56 -12.70
N ARG A 30 20.32 15.95 -12.76
CA ARG A 30 21.42 16.39 -13.62
C ARG A 30 21.44 15.56 -14.90
N GLN A 31 21.47 16.23 -16.05
CA GLN A 31 21.48 15.57 -17.35
C GLN A 31 22.80 15.82 -18.08
N HIS A 32 23.39 14.75 -18.61
CA HIS A 32 24.62 14.83 -19.41
C HIS A 32 24.48 14.02 -20.70
N PRO A 33 24.80 14.59 -21.88
CA PRO A 33 24.80 13.83 -23.12
C PRO A 33 25.85 12.72 -23.06
N THR A 34 25.52 11.57 -23.63
CA THR A 34 26.49 10.49 -23.84
C THR A 34 27.44 10.83 -24.99
N ARG A 35 28.53 10.07 -25.14
CA ARG A 35 29.56 10.32 -26.15
C ARG A 35 29.02 10.27 -27.59
N ASP A 36 28.00 9.45 -27.83
CA ASP A 36 27.34 9.31 -29.13
C ASP A 36 26.29 10.40 -29.41
N ARG A 37 25.95 11.23 -28.41
CA ARG A 37 24.90 12.28 -28.42
C ARG A 37 23.48 11.78 -28.78
N GLN A 38 23.28 10.48 -28.92
CA GLN A 38 21.97 9.88 -29.18
C GLN A 38 21.21 9.64 -27.87
N ARG A 39 21.94 9.50 -26.74
CA ARG A 39 21.37 9.23 -25.42
C ARG A 39 21.81 10.26 -24.40
N VAL A 40 21.03 10.39 -23.33
CA VAL A 40 21.35 11.20 -22.15
C VAL A 40 21.52 10.32 -20.92
N ARG A 41 22.41 10.75 -20.02
CA ARG A 41 22.59 10.18 -18.69
C ARG A 41 21.90 11.09 -17.69
N LEU A 42 20.91 10.55 -16.98
CA LEU A 42 20.26 11.19 -15.85
C LEU A 42 20.97 10.76 -14.57
N TYR A 43 21.36 11.73 -13.75
CA TYR A 43 21.85 11.51 -12.40
C TYR A 43 20.84 12.11 -11.42
N VAL A 44 20.24 11.23 -10.62
CA VAL A 44 19.20 11.60 -9.67
C VAL A 44 19.66 11.21 -8.27
N THR A 45 19.73 12.17 -7.36
CA THR A 45 19.85 11.88 -5.94
C THR A 45 18.46 11.58 -5.41
N ALA A 46 18.29 10.45 -4.73
CA ALA A 46 17.00 9.97 -4.28
C ALA A 46 17.06 9.57 -2.80
N GLU A 47 15.94 9.80 -2.13
CA GLU A 47 15.66 9.27 -0.81
C GLU A 47 14.36 8.48 -0.83
N GLN A 48 14.34 7.37 -0.11
CA GLN A 48 13.12 6.62 0.09
C GLN A 48 12.22 7.41 1.05
N PRO A 49 10.97 7.70 0.66
CA PRO A 49 10.02 8.33 1.57
C PRO A 49 9.88 7.48 2.85
N VAL A 50 9.86 8.13 4.02
CA VAL A 50 9.46 7.45 5.25
C VAL A 50 8.00 7.04 5.08
N SER A 51 7.68 5.76 5.31
CA SER A 51 6.30 5.29 5.22
C SER A 51 5.44 6.08 6.22
N HIS A 52 4.40 6.75 5.73
CA HIS A 52 3.44 7.49 6.55
C HIS A 52 2.36 6.57 7.14
N TRP A 53 2.35 5.31 6.72
CA TRP A 53 1.42 4.32 7.24
C TRP A 53 1.78 3.95 8.68
N PRO A 54 0.79 3.66 9.53
CA PRO A 54 1.06 3.11 10.85
C PRO A 54 1.94 1.86 10.75
N ALA A 55 2.99 1.81 11.58
CA ALA A 55 3.80 0.60 11.70
C ALA A 55 2.91 -0.60 12.07
N PRO A 56 3.15 -1.81 11.53
CA PRO A 56 2.31 -2.97 11.82
C PRO A 56 2.14 -3.26 13.32
N GLU A 57 3.21 -3.07 14.08
CA GLU A 57 3.23 -3.28 15.53
C GLU A 57 2.26 -2.34 16.24
N THR A 58 2.15 -1.10 15.76
CA THR A 58 1.21 -0.10 16.27
C THR A 58 -0.22 -0.39 15.81
N ALA A 59 -0.41 -0.69 14.52
CA ALA A 59 -1.74 -0.93 13.93
C ALA A 59 -2.43 -2.15 14.55
N TYR A 60 -1.68 -3.22 14.77
CA TYR A 60 -2.19 -4.51 15.23
C TYR A 60 -1.93 -4.78 16.71
N ALA A 61 -1.49 -3.80 17.50
CA ALA A 61 -1.16 -3.96 18.92
C ALA A 61 -2.28 -4.61 19.75
N LYS A 62 -3.54 -4.31 19.40
CA LYS A 62 -4.75 -4.83 20.08
C LYS A 62 -5.45 -5.95 19.30
N ALA A 63 -4.88 -6.41 18.20
CA ALA A 63 -5.51 -7.40 17.35
C ALA A 63 -5.60 -8.77 18.07
N PRO A 64 -6.69 -9.53 17.92
CA PRO A 64 -6.77 -10.89 18.43
C PRO A 64 -5.69 -11.80 17.83
N SER A 65 -5.47 -12.97 18.42
CA SER A 65 -4.48 -13.92 17.90
C SER A 65 -4.80 -14.33 16.46
N ILE A 66 -3.77 -14.65 15.66
CA ILE A 66 -3.94 -15.13 14.28
C ILE A 66 -4.90 -16.32 14.22
N ILE A 67 -4.76 -17.29 15.12
CA ILE A 67 -5.62 -18.49 15.18
C ILE A 67 -7.08 -18.10 15.46
N SER A 68 -7.32 -17.18 16.40
CA SER A 68 -8.67 -16.69 16.71
C SER A 68 -9.31 -15.99 15.51
N GLU A 69 -8.54 -15.15 14.80
CA GLU A 69 -9.00 -14.45 13.59
C GLU A 69 -9.25 -15.39 12.41
N ILE A 70 -8.45 -16.45 12.24
CA ILE A 70 -8.74 -17.51 11.24
C ILE A 70 -10.11 -18.13 11.54
N GLY A 71 -10.36 -18.47 12.82
CA GLY A 71 -11.66 -19.03 13.22
C GLY A 71 -12.82 -18.06 13.00
N TRP A 72 -12.62 -16.77 13.30
CA TRP A 72 -13.64 -15.74 13.12
C TRP A 72 -13.95 -15.52 11.63
N THR A 73 -12.93 -15.32 10.80
CA THR A 73 -13.09 -15.11 9.36
C THR A 73 -13.73 -16.32 8.69
N ALA A 74 -13.33 -17.55 9.03
CA ALA A 74 -13.93 -18.76 8.47
C ALA A 74 -15.45 -18.86 8.74
N ARG A 75 -15.91 -18.47 9.94
CA ARG A 75 -17.34 -18.45 10.28
C ARG A 75 -18.09 -17.29 9.61
N GLY A 76 -17.45 -16.12 9.53
CA GLY A 76 -18.04 -14.90 8.99
C GLY A 76 -18.25 -14.89 7.47
N VAL A 77 -17.64 -15.82 6.71
CA VAL A 77 -17.79 -15.89 5.24
C VAL A 77 -19.26 -15.95 4.84
N ARG A 78 -20.06 -16.80 5.52
CA ARG A 78 -21.48 -16.97 5.18
C ARG A 78 -22.23 -15.65 5.34
N ASP A 79 -22.02 -14.96 6.46
CA ASP A 79 -22.72 -13.71 6.76
C ASP A 79 -22.30 -12.61 5.78
N CYS A 80 -21.01 -12.53 5.46
CA CYS A 80 -20.49 -11.62 4.45
C CYS A 80 -21.11 -11.86 3.07
N LEU A 81 -21.29 -13.13 2.66
CA LEU A 81 -21.94 -13.47 1.38
C LEU A 81 -23.41 -13.03 1.31
N HIS A 82 -24.08 -12.91 2.47
CA HIS A 82 -25.44 -12.37 2.58
C HIS A 82 -25.47 -10.86 2.82
N GLY A 83 -24.34 -10.15 2.68
CA GLY A 83 -24.29 -8.70 2.83
C GLY A 83 -24.23 -8.22 4.29
N ILE A 84 -24.02 -9.11 5.26
CA ILE A 84 -23.97 -8.76 6.68
C ILE A 84 -22.53 -8.40 7.06
N GLN A 85 -22.33 -7.22 7.66
CA GLN A 85 -21.03 -6.74 8.18
C GLN A 85 -19.87 -6.85 7.16
N VAL A 86 -20.17 -6.66 5.87
CA VAL A 86 -19.22 -6.89 4.76
C VAL A 86 -17.92 -6.12 4.96
N ARG A 87 -18.00 -4.84 5.34
CA ARG A 87 -16.81 -4.01 5.55
C ARG A 87 -15.93 -4.52 6.69
N GLU A 88 -16.51 -4.78 7.87
CA GLU A 88 -15.75 -5.29 9.01
C GLU A 88 -15.11 -6.65 8.68
N PHE A 89 -15.86 -7.53 8.02
CA PHE A 89 -15.33 -8.81 7.57
C PHE A 89 -14.07 -8.64 6.70
N TRP A 90 -14.13 -7.78 5.68
CA TRP A 90 -12.99 -7.56 4.79
C TRP A 90 -11.86 -6.80 5.46
N LEU A 91 -12.14 -5.87 6.37
CA LEU A 91 -11.13 -5.17 7.16
C LEU A 91 -10.33 -6.16 8.02
N ARG A 92 -11.03 -7.02 8.78
CA ARG A 92 -10.40 -8.01 9.65
C ARG A 92 -9.69 -9.09 8.86
N LYS A 93 -10.26 -9.54 7.73
CA LYS A 93 -9.62 -10.50 6.83
C LYS A 93 -8.33 -9.93 6.21
N ALA A 94 -8.35 -8.69 5.74
CA ALA A 94 -7.16 -8.05 5.18
C ALA A 94 -6.07 -7.85 6.25
N ALA A 95 -6.45 -7.41 7.46
CA ALA A 95 -5.52 -7.27 8.59
C ALA A 95 -4.91 -8.62 9.01
N LEU A 96 -5.69 -9.70 9.01
CA LEU A 96 -5.20 -11.06 9.28
C LEU A 96 -4.14 -11.48 8.24
N LEU A 97 -4.43 -11.31 6.95
CA LEU A 97 -3.52 -11.71 5.89
C LEU A 97 -2.25 -10.85 5.87
N ASP A 98 -2.36 -9.55 6.16
CA ASP A 98 -1.19 -8.67 6.32
C ASP A 98 -0.28 -9.15 7.47
N ARG A 99 -0.86 -9.57 8.60
CA ARG A 99 -0.10 -10.13 9.74
C ARG A 99 0.57 -11.45 9.42
N ILE A 100 -0.08 -12.34 8.66
CA ILE A 100 0.53 -13.60 8.19
C ILE A 100 1.69 -13.28 7.23
N ALA A 101 1.50 -12.33 6.31
CA ALA A 101 2.54 -11.91 5.38
C ALA A 101 3.75 -11.25 6.07
N LEU A 102 3.58 -10.68 7.26
CA LEU A 102 4.69 -10.13 8.06
C LEU A 102 5.49 -11.21 8.80
N THR A 103 4.90 -12.38 9.02
CA THR A 103 5.58 -13.54 9.62
C THR A 103 6.24 -14.46 8.59
N ASP A 104 6.00 -14.23 7.31
CA ASP A 104 6.58 -15.02 6.23
C ASP A 104 8.03 -14.58 5.98
N ASP A 105 8.97 -15.51 6.11
CA ASP A 105 10.41 -15.24 5.97
C ASP A 105 10.85 -15.09 4.50
N ASP A 106 9.99 -15.46 3.53
CA ASP A 106 10.21 -15.22 2.09
C ASP A 106 9.24 -14.14 1.53
N PRO A 107 9.56 -12.85 1.70
CA PRO A 107 8.72 -11.76 1.22
C PRO A 107 8.70 -11.63 -0.32
N VAL A 108 9.51 -12.41 -1.06
CA VAL A 108 9.63 -12.32 -2.52
C VAL A 108 8.83 -13.41 -3.23
N HIS A 109 8.69 -14.60 -2.64
CA HIS A 109 7.94 -15.73 -3.23
C HIS A 109 6.76 -16.22 -2.38
N GLY A 110 6.53 -15.64 -1.20
CA GLY A 110 5.42 -16.00 -0.32
C GLY A 110 4.06 -15.61 -0.89
N ASP A 111 3.15 -16.58 -1.02
CA ASP A 111 1.75 -16.38 -1.42
C ASP A 111 1.01 -15.44 -0.45
N ALA A 112 1.43 -15.40 0.82
CA ALA A 112 0.82 -14.60 1.87
C ALA A 112 0.84 -13.09 1.56
N ALA A 113 1.95 -12.57 1.02
CA ALA A 113 2.07 -11.15 0.69
C ALA A 113 1.13 -10.75 -0.47
N THR A 114 1.00 -11.61 -1.47
CA THR A 114 0.07 -11.43 -2.60
C THR A 114 -1.38 -11.43 -2.11
N LEU A 115 -1.76 -12.45 -1.32
CA LEU A 115 -3.10 -12.55 -0.73
C LEU A 115 -3.44 -11.36 0.17
N ALA A 116 -2.48 -10.84 0.93
CA ALA A 116 -2.67 -9.64 1.74
C ALA A 116 -2.95 -8.40 0.88
N VAL A 117 -2.24 -8.23 -0.23
CA VAL A 117 -2.47 -7.12 -1.17
C VAL A 117 -3.85 -7.26 -1.85
N GLU A 118 -4.25 -8.46 -2.25
CA GLU A 118 -5.56 -8.70 -2.86
C GLU A 118 -6.71 -8.44 -1.89
N ALA A 119 -6.60 -8.90 -0.64
CA ALA A 119 -7.59 -8.63 0.39
C ALA A 119 -7.68 -7.13 0.73
N ALA A 120 -6.54 -6.44 0.75
CA ALA A 120 -6.49 -4.98 0.93
C ALA A 120 -7.21 -4.24 -0.20
N ARG A 121 -6.96 -4.61 -1.46
CA ARG A 121 -7.67 -4.04 -2.62
C ARG A 121 -9.16 -4.31 -2.53
N ARG A 122 -9.57 -5.49 -2.09
CA ARG A 122 -10.99 -5.82 -1.93
C ARG A 122 -11.67 -4.94 -0.86
N LEU A 123 -11.00 -4.66 0.25
CA LEU A 123 -11.47 -3.68 1.23
C LEU A 123 -11.59 -2.29 0.60
N MET A 124 -10.57 -1.84 -0.14
CA MET A 124 -10.59 -0.53 -0.80
C MET A 124 -11.74 -0.40 -1.79
N GLU A 125 -12.06 -1.44 -2.56
CA GLU A 125 -13.23 -1.46 -3.45
C GLU A 125 -14.56 -1.32 -2.68
N ILE A 126 -14.69 -2.01 -1.54
CA ILE A 126 -15.87 -1.91 -0.67
C ILE A 126 -15.99 -0.50 -0.11
N ASP A 127 -14.88 0.08 0.35
CA ASP A 127 -14.83 1.43 0.90
C ASP A 127 -15.14 2.49 -0.16
N HIS A 128 -14.56 2.35 -1.36
CA HIS A 128 -14.88 3.18 -2.51
C HIS A 128 -16.38 3.12 -2.84
N ALA A 129 -16.95 1.92 -2.95
CA ALA A 129 -18.36 1.71 -3.24
C ALA A 129 -19.29 2.25 -2.13
N ALA A 130 -18.84 2.23 -0.88
CA ALA A 130 -19.53 2.84 0.25
C ALA A 130 -19.44 4.38 0.29
N GLY A 131 -18.74 4.99 -0.68
CA GLY A 131 -18.56 6.42 -0.76
C GLY A 131 -17.44 6.95 0.15
N LEU A 132 -16.57 6.09 0.70
CA LEU A 132 -15.37 6.48 1.48
C LEU A 132 -14.23 7.02 0.61
N GLY A 133 -14.43 7.21 -0.71
CA GLY A 133 -13.49 7.81 -1.64
C GLY A 133 -13.18 9.31 -1.36
N PRO A 134 -12.70 10.10 -2.35
CA PRO A 134 -12.29 11.50 -2.16
C PRO A 134 -13.34 12.45 -1.55
N SER A 135 -14.59 11.98 -1.39
CA SER A 135 -15.72 12.69 -0.81
C SER A 135 -16.32 12.01 0.43
N GLY A 136 -15.63 11.05 1.06
CA GLY A 136 -16.18 10.14 2.07
C GLY A 136 -15.60 10.24 3.47
N PHE A 137 -16.45 10.09 4.48
CA PHE A 137 -16.07 10.13 5.90
C PHE A 137 -15.41 8.82 6.35
N ALA A 138 -14.15 8.61 5.99
CA ALA A 138 -13.22 7.87 6.83
C ALA A 138 -12.38 8.90 7.58
N ASP A 139 -12.29 8.81 8.91
CA ASP A 139 -11.49 9.74 9.76
C ASP A 139 -9.96 9.61 9.52
N GLY A 140 -9.56 8.87 8.47
CA GLY A 140 -8.19 8.66 8.06
C GLY A 140 -7.71 9.69 7.02
N PRO A 141 -6.42 10.05 7.03
CA PRO A 141 -5.87 11.00 6.07
C PRO A 141 -5.83 10.48 4.62
N TYR A 142 -5.88 9.15 4.42
CA TYR A 142 -5.79 8.53 3.11
C TYR A 142 -7.07 7.75 2.77
N THR A 143 -7.77 8.18 1.72
CA THR A 143 -8.96 7.52 1.16
C THR A 143 -8.55 6.30 0.32
N PRO A 144 -9.47 5.36 0.00
CA PRO A 144 -9.16 4.19 -0.82
C PRO A 144 -8.65 4.56 -2.23
N ASP A 145 -9.07 5.70 -2.78
CA ASP A 145 -8.60 6.17 -4.10
C ASP A 145 -7.33 7.04 -4.04
N HIS A 146 -6.81 7.30 -2.84
CA HIS A 146 -5.60 8.09 -2.70
C HIS A 146 -4.42 7.37 -3.39
N PRO A 147 -3.55 8.09 -4.15
CA PRO A 147 -2.43 7.46 -4.86
C PRO A 147 -1.53 6.61 -3.97
N ASP A 148 -1.33 7.02 -2.71
CA ASP A 148 -0.57 6.25 -1.73
C ASP A 148 -1.28 4.95 -1.32
N SER A 149 -2.60 4.97 -1.13
CA SER A 149 -3.40 3.76 -0.84
C SER A 149 -3.32 2.76 -2.00
N ILE A 150 -3.38 3.25 -3.23
CA ILE A 150 -3.25 2.42 -4.45
C ILE A 150 -1.86 1.80 -4.54
N ARG A 151 -0.82 2.58 -4.21
CA ARG A 151 0.59 2.14 -4.25
C ARG A 151 0.94 1.18 -3.12
N GLU A 152 0.35 1.36 -1.94
CA GLU A 152 0.59 0.50 -0.77
C GLU A 152 -0.75 0.09 -0.10
N PRO A 153 -1.53 -0.84 -0.70
CA PRO A 153 -2.83 -1.26 -0.17
C PRO A 153 -2.77 -1.78 1.27
N ARG A 154 -1.68 -2.46 1.64
CA ARG A 154 -1.46 -2.96 3.00
C ARG A 154 -1.31 -1.83 4.01
N GLY A 155 -0.76 -0.68 3.60
CA GLY A 155 -0.67 0.53 4.41
C GLY A 155 -2.05 1.10 4.72
N TYR A 156 -2.93 1.16 3.71
CA TYR A 156 -4.33 1.55 3.88
C TYR A 156 -5.06 0.65 4.90
N VAL A 157 -4.88 -0.67 4.83
CA VAL A 157 -5.46 -1.60 5.82
C VAL A 157 -5.00 -1.29 7.24
N ARG A 158 -3.71 -0.99 7.45
CA ARG A 158 -3.17 -0.65 8.77
C ARG A 158 -3.77 0.65 9.31
N GLN A 159 -3.98 1.65 8.46
CA GLN A 159 -4.70 2.87 8.83
C GLN A 159 -6.12 2.55 9.29
N GLU A 160 -6.90 1.89 8.42
CA GLU A 160 -8.32 1.62 8.68
C GLU A 160 -8.53 0.72 9.90
N TYR A 161 -7.64 -0.25 10.10
CA TYR A 161 -7.69 -1.14 11.26
C TYR A 161 -7.35 -0.39 12.55
N ALA A 162 -6.34 0.49 12.52
CA ALA A 162 -5.98 1.32 13.66
C ALA A 162 -7.09 2.32 14.02
N ILE A 163 -7.79 2.89 13.02
CA ILE A 163 -8.97 3.73 13.24
C ILE A 163 -10.09 2.90 13.86
N TRP A 164 -10.47 1.78 13.25
CA TRP A 164 -11.53 0.90 13.73
C TRP A 164 -11.30 0.47 15.19
N ASN A 165 -10.09 0.03 15.54
CA ASN A 165 -9.73 -0.35 16.91
C ASN A 165 -9.83 0.78 17.95
N ARG A 166 -9.77 2.05 17.54
CA ARG A 166 -9.96 3.19 18.46
C ARG A 166 -11.44 3.45 18.75
N HIS A 167 -12.34 2.99 17.90
CA HIS A 167 -13.79 3.19 18.00
C HIS A 167 -14.55 1.94 18.49
N GLN A 168 -13.85 0.85 18.80
CA GLN A 168 -14.38 -0.34 19.48
C GLN A 168 -14.35 -0.15 21.00
#